data_AF-A0A834HS52-F1
#
_entry.id   AF-A0A834HS52-F1
#
_cell.length_a   1.000
_cell.length_b   1.000
_cell.length_c   1.000
_cell.angle_alpha   90.00
_cell.angle_beta   90.00
_cell.angle_gamma   90.00
#
_symmetry.space_group_name_H-M   'P 1'
#
loop_
_entity.id
_entity.type
_entity.pdbx_description
1 polymer ?
#
loop_
_entity_poly.entity_id
_entity_poly.type
_entity_poly.pdbx_seq_one_letter_code
_entity_poly.pdbx_strand_id
1 'polypeptide(L)'
;MLPPILGLLLLGCLTAAGASVGNYFRDFDVTWGKDHARFLQHGQALQLLLDQDSGSCITSKKEYLFGKFDMEIKLVPGHSAGTVATFYVSTPHNGKTLHVAFSPNVATNIGIASVGVLNGRQSLRGEFLPGFRRNVGRRPCKVP
;
A
#
# COMPACT_ATOMS: atom_id res chain seq x y z
N MET A 1 -9.48 -32.50 -40.44
CA MET A 1 -10.21 -31.21 -40.45
C MET A 1 -10.57 -30.87 -39.01
N LEU A 2 -9.86 -29.93 -38.38
CA LEU A 2 -10.16 -29.53 -36.99
C LEU A 2 -11.49 -28.74 -36.97
N PRO A 3 -12.40 -29.02 -36.01
CA PRO A 3 -13.70 -28.37 -35.96
C PRO A 3 -13.53 -26.85 -35.69
N PRO A 4 -14.24 -25.97 -36.42
CA PRO A 4 -14.13 -24.51 -36.28
C PRO A 4 -14.46 -24.00 -34.86
N ILE A 5 -15.15 -24.84 -34.08
CA ILE A 5 -15.54 -24.60 -32.68
C ILE A 5 -14.29 -24.54 -31.77
N LEU A 6 -13.26 -25.33 -32.04
CA LEU A 6 -12.03 -25.35 -31.23
C LEU A 6 -11.19 -24.08 -31.44
N GLY A 7 -11.17 -23.55 -32.67
CA GLY A 7 -10.52 -22.28 -32.99
C GLY A 7 -11.19 -21.08 -32.31
N LEU A 8 -12.52 -21.07 -32.25
CA LEU A 8 -13.29 -20.01 -31.59
C LEU A 8 -13.09 -20.03 -30.06
N LEU A 9 -13.04 -21.22 -29.45
CA LEU A 9 -12.76 -21.39 -28.02
C LEU A 9 -11.34 -20.95 -27.64
N LEU A 10 -10.34 -21.24 -28.48
CA LEU A 10 -8.97 -20.80 -28.25
C LEU A 10 -8.81 -19.28 -28.42
N LEU A 11 -9.50 -18.67 -29.39
CA LEU A 11 -9.47 -17.21 -29.59
C LEU A 11 -10.18 -16.45 -28.44
N GLY A 12 -11.25 -17.03 -27.87
CA GLY A 12 -11.94 -16.46 -26.71
C GLY A 12 -11.14 -16.52 -25.41
N CYS A 13 -10.28 -17.52 -25.22
CA CYS A 13 -9.40 -17.60 -24.05
C CYS A 13 -8.26 -16.56 -24.06
N LEU A 14 -7.77 -16.15 -25.24
CA LEU A 14 -6.69 -15.15 -25.34
C LEU A 14 -7.12 -13.73 -24.94
N THR A 15 -8.41 -13.40 -24.99
CA THR A 15 -8.92 -12.04 -24.70
C THR A 15 -9.32 -11.83 -23.24
N ALA A 16 -9.31 -12.87 -22.41
CA ALA A 16 -9.77 -12.80 -21.02
C ALA A 16 -8.71 -12.33 -20.01
N ALA A 17 -7.44 -12.16 -20.42
CA ALA A 17 -6.37 -11.68 -19.54
C ALA A 17 -6.23 -10.16 -19.60
N GLY A 18 -7.30 -9.44 -19.25
CA GLY A 18 -7.20 -8.01 -18.94
C GLY A 18 -6.47 -7.83 -17.62
N ALA A 19 -5.17 -7.52 -17.65
CA ALA A 19 -4.49 -7.03 -16.46
C ALA A 19 -5.15 -5.69 -16.06
N SER A 20 -6.05 -5.71 -15.07
CA SER A 20 -6.63 -4.48 -14.54
C SER A 20 -5.52 -3.76 -13.77
N VAL A 21 -4.89 -2.78 -14.40
CA VAL A 21 -4.10 -1.78 -13.67
C VAL A 21 -5.08 -1.07 -12.74
N GLY A 22 -4.82 -1.13 -11.43
CA GLY A 22 -5.64 -0.45 -10.42
C GLY A 22 -5.72 1.05 -10.72
N ASN A 23 -6.87 1.67 -10.45
CA ASN A 23 -7.07 3.09 -10.71
C ASN A 23 -7.36 3.79 -9.38
N TYR A 24 -6.38 4.56 -8.89
CA TYR A 24 -6.48 5.26 -7.62
C TYR A 24 -7.66 6.23 -7.57
N PHE A 25 -7.97 6.90 -8.68
CA PHE A 25 -9.11 7.83 -8.74
C PHE A 25 -10.45 7.10 -8.60
N ARG A 26 -10.57 5.89 -9.16
CA ARG A 26 -11.77 5.07 -9.01
C ARG A 26 -11.87 4.47 -7.61
N ASP A 27 -10.76 3.98 -7.07
CA ASP A 27 -10.74 3.07 -5.92
C ASP A 27 -10.55 3.79 -4.56
N PHE A 28 -10.07 5.04 -4.56
CA PHE A 28 -9.79 5.84 -3.35
C PHE A 28 -10.39 7.25 -3.41
N ASP A 29 -10.71 7.80 -2.24
CA ASP A 29 -11.12 9.19 -2.02
C ASP A 29 -10.10 9.93 -1.15
N VAL A 30 -10.03 11.26 -1.32
CA VAL A 30 -9.19 12.12 -0.49
C VAL A 30 -9.94 12.47 0.81
N THR A 31 -9.41 11.98 1.93
CA THR A 31 -9.99 12.20 3.26
C THR A 31 -9.53 13.52 3.87
N TRP A 32 -8.28 13.90 3.65
CA TRP A 32 -7.66 15.11 4.19
C TRP A 32 -6.63 15.69 3.21
N GLY A 33 -6.47 17.02 3.21
CA GLY A 33 -5.48 17.70 2.37
C GLY A 33 -5.84 17.63 0.89
N LYS A 34 -7.03 18.10 0.50
CA LYS A 34 -7.50 18.08 -0.91
C LYS A 34 -6.54 18.82 -1.85
N ASP A 35 -5.94 19.90 -1.38
CA ASP A 35 -4.98 20.69 -2.16
C ASP A 35 -3.58 20.03 -2.21
N HIS A 36 -3.35 19.05 -1.31
CA HIS A 36 -2.11 18.31 -1.11
C HIS A 36 -2.19 16.87 -1.63
N ALA A 37 -3.28 16.48 -2.31
CA ALA A 37 -3.45 15.18 -2.94
C ALA A 37 -3.79 15.33 -4.42
N ARG A 38 -2.98 14.72 -5.31
CA ARG A 38 -3.17 14.82 -6.76
C ARG A 38 -3.18 13.45 -7.41
N PHE A 39 -4.25 13.17 -8.16
CA PHE A 39 -4.30 12.02 -9.06
C PHE A 39 -3.58 12.37 -10.36
N LEU A 40 -2.59 11.57 -10.71
CA LEU A 40 -1.78 11.71 -11.92
C LEU A 40 -2.16 10.63 -12.93
N GLN A 41 -1.81 10.86 -14.21
CA GLN A 41 -1.95 9.84 -15.26
C GLN A 41 -3.34 9.20 -15.31
N HIS A 42 -4.41 10.01 -15.22
CA HIS A 42 -5.80 9.54 -15.20
C HIS A 42 -6.11 8.52 -14.08
N GLY A 43 -5.43 8.64 -12.93
CA GLY A 43 -5.62 7.79 -11.76
C GLY A 43 -4.67 6.59 -11.70
N GLN A 44 -3.67 6.49 -12.57
CA GLN A 44 -2.64 5.43 -12.48
C GLN A 44 -1.58 5.71 -11.42
N ALA A 45 -1.44 6.96 -10.97
CA ALA A 45 -0.55 7.33 -9.89
C ALA A 45 -1.22 8.35 -8.96
N LEU A 46 -0.78 8.37 -7.71
CA LEU A 46 -1.21 9.32 -6.69
C LEU A 46 0.01 10.01 -6.11
N GLN A 47 -0.08 11.33 -5.97
CA GLN A 47 0.92 12.14 -5.28
C GLN A 47 0.29 12.74 -4.03
N LEU A 48 0.93 12.49 -2.89
CA LEU A 48 0.59 13.05 -1.58
C LEU A 48 1.69 14.02 -1.17
N LEU A 49 1.30 15.21 -0.78
CA LEU A 49 2.18 16.29 -0.34
C LEU A 49 2.06 16.48 1.17
N LEU A 50 3.18 16.89 1.77
CA LEU A 50 3.30 17.30 3.15
C LEU A 50 4.15 18.57 3.17
N ASP A 51 3.61 19.64 3.73
CA ASP A 51 4.33 20.88 4.00
C ASP A 51 4.11 21.32 5.45
N GLN A 52 4.49 22.56 5.77
CA GLN A 52 4.33 23.10 7.13
C GLN A 52 2.87 23.38 7.49
N ASP A 53 2.01 23.59 6.50
CA ASP A 53 0.62 23.95 6.71
C ASP A 53 -0.23 22.69 6.90
N SER A 54 -0.02 21.65 6.08
CA SER A 54 -0.76 20.40 6.21
C SER A 54 -0.12 19.19 5.52
N GLY A 55 -0.61 18.01 5.91
CA GLY A 55 -0.39 16.76 5.17
C GLY A 55 -1.59 16.37 4.31
N SER A 56 -1.52 15.16 3.75
CA SER A 56 -2.59 14.60 2.94
C SER A 56 -2.86 13.13 3.28
N CYS A 57 -4.09 12.68 3.02
CA CYS A 57 -4.50 11.31 3.29
C CYS A 57 -5.61 10.88 2.33
N ILE A 58 -5.53 9.62 1.87
CA ILE A 58 -6.56 8.96 1.07
C ILE A 58 -7.12 7.74 1.80
N THR A 59 -8.36 7.40 1.51
CA THR A 59 -9.01 6.19 2.03
C THR A 59 -9.69 5.43 0.91
N SER A 60 -9.84 4.11 1.06
CA SER A 60 -10.53 3.29 0.06
C SER A 60 -12.03 3.61 0.08
N LYS A 61 -12.65 3.68 -1.11
CA LYS A 61 -14.11 3.90 -1.21
C LYS A 61 -14.92 2.71 -0.73
N LYS A 62 -14.31 1.53 -0.74
CA LYS A 62 -14.92 0.26 -0.36
C LYS A 62 -14.25 -0.27 0.89
N GLU A 63 -15.04 -0.99 1.67
CA GLU A 63 -14.57 -1.81 2.78
C GLU A 63 -14.35 -3.24 2.31
N TYR A 64 -13.37 -3.91 2.93
CA TYR A 64 -12.95 -5.24 2.54
C TYR A 64 -12.78 -6.09 3.79
N LEU A 65 -13.32 -7.31 3.77
CA LEU A 65 -13.17 -8.27 4.86
C LEU A 65 -11.87 -9.07 4.73
N PHE A 66 -11.54 -9.47 3.50
CA PHE A 66 -10.32 -10.19 3.15
C PHE A 66 -9.81 -9.69 1.80
N GLY A 67 -8.50 -9.71 1.61
CA GLY A 67 -7.90 -9.31 0.34
C GLY A 67 -6.39 -9.23 0.43
N LYS A 68 -5.78 -9.05 -0.74
CA LYS A 68 -4.38 -8.67 -0.87
C LYS A 68 -4.34 -7.20 -1.26
N PHE A 69 -3.62 -6.39 -0.49
CA PHE A 69 -3.43 -4.97 -0.78
C PHE A 69 -1.97 -4.73 -1.13
N ASP A 70 -1.73 -4.43 -2.39
CA ASP A 70 -0.41 -4.08 -2.90
C ASP A 70 -0.42 -2.59 -3.27
N MET A 71 0.57 -1.85 -2.78
CA MET A 71 0.76 -0.43 -3.09
C MET A 71 2.23 -0.17 -3.35
N GLU A 72 2.52 0.50 -4.47
CA GLU A 72 3.86 1.00 -4.76
C GLU A 72 4.01 2.40 -4.18
N ILE A 73 4.95 2.57 -3.26
CA ILE A 73 5.17 3.82 -2.54
C ILE A 73 6.56 4.34 -2.89
N LYS A 74 6.61 5.52 -3.49
CA LYS A 74 7.85 6.26 -3.73
C LYS A 74 7.97 7.37 -2.68
N LEU A 75 8.99 7.28 -1.85
CA LEU A 75 9.28 8.31 -0.85
C LEU A 75 9.94 9.54 -1.51
N VAL A 76 9.79 10.68 -0.84
CA VAL A 76 10.41 11.94 -1.26
C VAL A 76 11.94 11.79 -1.25
N PRO A 77 12.65 12.15 -2.33
CA PRO A 77 14.11 12.08 -2.38
C PRO A 77 14.74 13.19 -1.52
N GLY A 78 15.91 12.92 -0.93
CA GLY A 78 16.71 13.94 -0.22
C GLY A 78 16.31 14.16 1.25
N HIS A 79 16.38 15.42 1.70
CA HIS A 79 16.18 15.81 3.12
C HIS A 79 14.71 15.74 3.55
N SER A 80 14.24 14.52 3.86
CA SER A 80 12.86 14.26 4.35
C SER A 80 12.82 13.87 5.82
N ALA A 81 13.69 14.46 6.65
CA ALA A 81 13.72 14.19 8.09
C ALA A 81 12.38 14.58 8.71
N GLY A 82 11.81 13.69 9.52
CA GLY A 82 10.54 13.93 10.21
C GLY A 82 9.29 13.65 9.38
N THR A 83 9.43 13.30 8.10
CA THR A 83 8.29 12.85 7.29
C THR A 83 8.04 11.37 7.53
N VAL A 84 6.78 10.98 7.70
CA VAL A 84 6.38 9.57 7.77
C VAL A 84 5.29 9.33 6.73
N ALA A 85 5.54 8.39 5.82
CA ALA A 85 4.51 7.88 4.91
C ALA A 85 3.96 6.57 5.48
N THR A 86 2.63 6.48 5.65
CA THR A 86 2.01 5.29 6.25
C THR A 86 0.97 4.70 5.31
N PHE A 87 1.00 3.37 5.18
CA PHE A 87 -0.05 2.57 4.56
C PHE A 87 -0.64 1.64 5.61
N TYR A 88 -1.96 1.65 5.79
CA TYR A 88 -2.60 0.86 6.83
C TYR A 88 -3.98 0.36 6.42
N VAL A 89 -4.39 -0.72 7.09
CA VAL A 89 -5.74 -1.27 7.06
C VAL A 89 -6.28 -1.20 8.48
N SER A 90 -7.38 -0.48 8.67
CA SER A 90 -8.03 -0.29 9.96
C SER A 90 -9.48 -0.68 9.90
N THR A 91 -9.97 -1.34 10.93
CA THR A 91 -11.40 -1.66 11.09
C THR A 91 -12.04 -0.70 12.09
N PRO A 92 -12.99 0.16 11.65
CA PRO A 92 -13.54 1.23 12.47
C PRO A 92 -14.15 0.77 13.80
N HIS A 93 -14.81 -0.40 13.79
CA HIS A 93 -15.63 -0.85 14.92
C HIS A 93 -14.86 -1.58 16.04
N ASN A 94 -13.67 -2.10 15.78
CA ASN A 94 -12.96 -2.96 16.74
C ASN A 94 -11.55 -2.45 17.10
N GLY A 95 -11.14 -1.30 16.54
CA GLY A 95 -9.83 -0.68 16.79
C GLY A 95 -8.64 -1.56 16.38
N LYS A 96 -8.84 -2.53 15.47
CA LYS A 96 -7.77 -3.35 14.93
C LYS A 96 -7.15 -2.64 13.73
N THR A 97 -5.83 -2.49 13.73
CA THR A 97 -5.10 -1.84 12.65
C THR A 97 -3.83 -2.60 12.33
N LEU A 98 -3.60 -2.87 11.06
CA LEU A 98 -2.30 -3.31 10.54
C LEU A 98 -1.71 -2.13 9.76
N HIS A 99 -0.49 -1.70 10.09
CA HIS A 99 0.16 -0.59 9.40
C HIS A 99 1.60 -0.92 9.01
N VAL A 100 2.02 -0.27 7.92
CA VAL A 100 3.41 -0.16 7.48
C VAL A 100 3.73 1.33 7.42
N ALA A 101 4.67 1.78 8.24
CA ALA A 101 5.13 3.16 8.26
C ALA A 101 6.57 3.24 7.74
N PHE A 102 6.83 4.21 6.88
CA PHE A 102 8.12 4.46 6.26
C PHE A 102 8.65 5.82 6.72
N SER A 103 9.83 5.82 7.31
CA SER A 103 10.53 7.02 7.78
C SER A 103 11.84 7.17 6.99
N PRO A 104 11.98 8.17 6.10
CA PRO A 104 13.20 8.41 5.35
C PRO A 104 14.33 8.85 6.31
N ASN A 105 15.55 8.34 6.07
CA ASN A 105 16.72 8.80 6.80
C ASN A 105 17.54 9.75 5.93
N VAL A 106 17.77 10.95 6.44
CA VAL A 106 18.49 12.02 5.76
C VAL A 106 20.00 11.81 5.72
N ALA A 107 20.57 11.09 6.68
CA ALA A 107 22.00 10.84 6.73
C ALA A 107 22.43 9.69 5.80
N THR A 108 21.57 8.69 5.60
CA THR A 108 21.95 7.45 4.89
C THR A 108 21.23 7.25 3.56
N ASN A 109 20.21 8.05 3.24
CA ASN A 109 19.27 7.80 2.13
C ASN A 109 18.60 6.41 2.19
N ILE A 110 18.70 5.69 3.31
CA ILE A 110 18.08 4.40 3.58
C ILE A 110 17.03 4.64 4.66
N GLY A 111 15.75 4.60 4.29
CA GLY A 111 14.65 4.75 5.24
C GLY A 111 14.53 3.57 6.21
N ILE A 112 13.71 3.71 7.25
CA ILE A 112 13.28 2.61 8.12
C ILE A 112 11.83 2.32 7.77
N ALA A 113 11.49 1.05 7.62
CA ALA A 113 10.11 0.60 7.59
C ALA A 113 9.77 -0.06 8.94
N SER A 114 8.62 0.30 9.50
CA SER A 114 8.08 -0.38 10.67
C SER A 114 6.72 -0.96 10.36
N VAL A 115 6.52 -2.22 10.74
CA VAL A 115 5.22 -2.89 10.67
C VAL A 115 4.68 -3.05 12.05
N GLY A 116 3.40 -2.75 12.23
CA GLY A 116 2.74 -2.97 13.50
C GLY A 116 1.31 -3.45 13.38
N VAL A 117 0.89 -4.19 14.39
CA VAL A 117 -0.49 -4.62 14.61
C VAL A 117 -0.97 -3.99 15.91
N LEU A 118 -2.08 -3.26 15.81
CA LEU A 118 -2.81 -2.68 16.92
C LEU A 118 -4.10 -3.48 17.12
N ASN A 119 -4.42 -3.82 18.37
CA ASN A 119 -5.68 -4.43 18.77
C ASN A 119 -6.17 -3.73 20.04
N GLY A 120 -6.93 -2.64 19.86
CA GLY A 120 -7.28 -1.74 20.96
C GLY A 120 -6.03 -1.07 21.54
N ARG A 121 -5.71 -1.34 22.81
CA ARG A 121 -4.50 -0.80 23.49
C ARG A 121 -3.24 -1.65 23.31
N GLN A 122 -3.37 -2.84 22.72
CA GLN A 122 -2.22 -3.73 22.52
C GLN A 122 -1.54 -3.41 21.19
N SER A 123 -0.21 -3.27 21.21
CA SER A 123 0.61 -2.93 20.05
C SER A 123 1.78 -3.91 19.92
N LEU A 124 1.91 -4.50 18.74
CA LEU A 124 3.11 -5.24 18.33
C LEU A 124 3.76 -4.45 17.20
N ARG A 125 5.05 -4.13 17.32
CA ARG A 125 5.78 -3.36 16.31
C ARG A 125 7.13 -4.01 16.04
N GLY A 126 7.47 -4.16 14.76
CA GLY A 126 8.79 -4.56 14.29
C GLY A 126 9.35 -3.51 13.34
N GLU A 127 10.66 -3.27 13.42
CA GLU A 127 11.38 -2.35 12.53
C GLU A 127 12.37 -3.10 11.65
N PHE A 128 12.57 -2.60 10.44
CA PHE A 128 13.48 -3.18 9.47
C PHE A 128 13.90 -2.15 8.42
N LEU A 129 15.06 -2.43 7.79
CA LEU A 129 15.57 -1.63 6.69
C LEU A 129 14.93 -2.13 5.38
N PRO A 130 14.28 -1.26 4.58
CA PRO A 130 13.78 -1.59 3.25
C PRO A 130 14.93 -2.12 2.38
N GLY A 131 14.72 -3.25 1.69
CA GLY A 131 15.76 -3.91 0.88
C GLY A 131 16.52 -5.02 1.62
N PHE A 132 16.33 -5.21 2.93
CA PHE A 132 16.84 -6.38 3.64
C PHE A 132 15.87 -7.56 3.48
N ARG A 133 16.15 -8.49 2.56
CA ARG A 133 15.53 -9.83 2.62
C ARG A 133 16.01 -10.49 3.91
N ARG A 134 15.17 -10.53 4.95
CA ARG A 134 15.32 -11.63 5.91
C ARG A 134 15.03 -12.90 5.14
N ASN A 135 15.98 -13.81 5.07
CA ASN A 135 15.65 -15.22 4.85
C ASN A 135 14.61 -15.56 5.92
N VAL A 136 13.35 -15.74 5.52
CA VAL A 136 12.27 -16.18 6.40
C VAL A 136 12.54 -17.67 6.68
N GLY A 137 13.57 -17.94 7.49
CA GLY A 137 13.66 -19.18 8.21
C GLY A 137 12.51 -19.16 9.21
N ARG A 138 11.55 -20.08 9.02
CA ARG A 138 10.46 -20.34 9.96
C ARG A 138 11.07 -20.60 11.34
N ARG A 139 11.18 -19.58 12.19
CA ARG A 139 11.32 -19.80 13.62
C ARG A 139 9.92 -19.77 14.22
N PRO A 140 9.45 -20.87 14.84
CA PRO A 140 8.18 -20.85 15.53
C PRO A 140 8.25 -19.80 16.65
N CYS A 141 7.24 -18.94 16.72
CA CYS A 141 7.07 -18.02 17.83
C CYS A 141 6.95 -18.85 19.11
N LYS A 142 7.95 -18.76 19.98
CA LYS A 142 7.85 -19.27 21.34
C LYS A 142 7.18 -18.18 22.17
N VAL A 143 5.92 -18.41 22.53
CA VAL A 143 5.17 -17.58 23.46
C VAL A 143 5.67 -17.89 24.88
N PRO A 144 5.91 -16.89 25.74
CA PRO A 144 6.23 -17.12 27.15
C PRO A 144 5.05 -17.74 27.91
#